data_AF-A0AA47NCD7-F1
#
_entry.id   AF-A0AA47NCD7-F1
#
_cell.length_a   1.000
_cell.length_b   1.000
_cell.length_c   1.000
_cell.angle_alpha   90.00
_cell.angle_beta   90.00
_cell.angle_gamma   90.00
#
_symmetry.space_group_name_H-M   'P 1'
#
loop_
_entity.id
_entity.type
_entity.pdbx_description
1 polymer ?
#
loop_
_entity_poly.entity_id
_entity_poly.type
_entity_poly.pdbx_seq_one_letter_code
_entity_poly.pdbx_strand_id
1 'polypeptide(L)'
;MSRAQAEGVIRTLVREIGQGVAARGRPASETLVAFMVKAVVLDPKNEFNVDRTLTRQDVRQLVEVCVDKLTEEGSPALDTIKMQVYFDMNYTSRREFLQEHQRVLMTRLGPAAREITETRARTQADLGELYQRMVDYVLLSSGVGSPGDVNTVREATAALQSVFPQPELGTFLSLSRKDKEQQLVELTAVVTGIRLFNKFLNKGGEGVDDREFTLLYRGYQMRKVSDFEYSQCF
;
A
#
# COMPACT_ATOMS: atom_id res chain seq x y z
N MET A 1 1.81 -29.31 14.16
CA MET A 1 2.31 -29.73 12.84
C MET A 1 3.29 -28.69 12.32
N SER A 2 4.37 -29.07 11.62
CA SER A 2 5.27 -28.06 11.02
C SER A 2 4.54 -27.38 9.84
N ARG A 3 4.78 -26.08 9.65
CA ARG A 3 4.14 -25.26 8.58
C ARG A 3 4.33 -25.87 7.18
N ALA A 4 5.49 -26.50 6.94
CA ALA A 4 5.81 -27.19 5.70
C ALA A 4 4.97 -28.45 5.44
N GLN A 5 4.60 -29.20 6.49
CA GLN A 5 3.75 -30.38 6.37
C GLN A 5 2.30 -29.99 6.04
N ALA A 6 1.80 -28.91 6.65
CA ALA A 6 0.46 -28.38 6.35
C ALA A 6 0.35 -27.88 4.90
N GLU A 7 1.36 -27.17 4.39
CA GLU A 7 1.41 -26.71 3.00
C GLU A 7 1.48 -27.86 1.97
N GLY A 8 2.11 -28.98 2.33
CA GLY A 8 2.14 -30.18 1.50
C GLY A 8 0.75 -30.83 1.38
N VAL A 9 0.05 -30.98 2.51
CA VAL A 9 -1.31 -31.55 2.55
C VAL A 9 -2.30 -30.69 1.78
N ILE A 10 -2.23 -29.37 1.92
CA ILE A 10 -3.12 -28.44 1.19
C ILE A 10 -2.89 -28.54 -0.32
N ARG A 11 -1.65 -28.64 -0.79
CA ARG A 11 -1.36 -28.83 -2.22
C ARG A 11 -1.92 -30.14 -2.77
N THR A 12 -1.84 -31.23 -2.00
CA THR A 12 -2.44 -32.51 -2.40
C THR A 12 -3.96 -32.41 -2.47
N LEU A 13 -4.61 -31.78 -1.49
CA LEU A 13 -6.06 -31.56 -1.46
C LEU A 13 -6.55 -30.74 -2.66
N VAL A 14 -5.87 -29.63 -2.98
CA VAL A 14 -6.23 -28.78 -4.13
C VAL A 14 -6.18 -29.57 -5.43
N ARG A 15 -5.17 -30.44 -5.60
CA ARG A 15 -5.04 -31.29 -6.79
C ARG A 15 -6.15 -32.35 -6.86
N GLU A 16 -6.45 -33.02 -5.76
CA GLU A 16 -7.50 -34.05 -5.70
C GLU A 16 -8.90 -33.47 -5.98
N ILE A 17 -9.21 -32.31 -5.40
CA ILE A 17 -10.47 -31.60 -5.67
C ILE A 17 -10.50 -31.14 -7.12
N GLY A 18 -9.42 -30.55 -7.64
CA GLY A 18 -9.34 -30.12 -9.04
C GLY A 18 -9.62 -31.27 -10.02
N GLN A 19 -9.10 -32.46 -9.75
CA GLN A 19 -9.39 -33.67 -10.52
C GLN A 19 -10.85 -34.10 -10.40
N GLY A 20 -11.43 -34.08 -9.20
CA GLY A 20 -12.84 -34.42 -8.96
C GLY A 20 -13.82 -33.49 -9.66
N VAL A 21 -13.56 -32.18 -9.67
CA VAL A 21 -14.40 -31.19 -10.35
C VAL A 21 -14.24 -31.28 -11.88
N ALA A 22 -13.02 -31.54 -12.38
CA ALA A 22 -12.78 -31.79 -13.80
C ALA A 22 -13.49 -33.06 -14.31
N ALA A 23 -13.51 -34.15 -13.51
CA ALA A 23 -14.23 -35.37 -13.83
C ALA A 23 -15.76 -35.16 -13.95
N ARG A 24 -16.29 -34.15 -13.27
CA ARG A 24 -17.70 -33.71 -13.38
C ARG A 24 -17.95 -32.68 -14.49
N GLY A 25 -16.96 -32.45 -15.36
CA GLY A 25 -17.10 -31.60 -16.56
C GLY A 25 -16.94 -30.10 -16.33
N ARG A 26 -16.49 -29.66 -15.14
CA ARG A 26 -16.38 -28.24 -14.77
C ARG A 26 -14.99 -27.90 -14.23
N PRO A 27 -13.94 -27.79 -15.07
CA PRO A 27 -12.60 -27.50 -14.56
C PRO A 27 -12.56 -26.17 -13.80
N ALA A 28 -11.95 -26.18 -12.62
CA ALA A 28 -11.76 -25.01 -11.76
C ALA A 28 -10.26 -24.69 -11.62
N SER A 29 -9.90 -23.42 -11.47
CA SER A 29 -8.51 -23.02 -11.21
C SER A 29 -8.05 -23.45 -9.82
N GLU A 30 -6.77 -23.75 -9.65
CA GLU A 30 -6.21 -24.16 -8.35
C GLU A 30 -6.50 -23.14 -7.24
N THR A 31 -6.48 -21.85 -7.56
CA THR A 31 -6.79 -20.79 -6.60
C THR A 31 -8.25 -20.75 -6.21
N LEU A 32 -9.18 -21.00 -7.15
CA LEU A 32 -10.61 -21.10 -6.85
C LEU A 32 -10.88 -22.29 -5.92
N VAL A 33 -10.22 -23.42 -6.20
CA VAL A 33 -10.28 -24.61 -5.36
C VAL A 33 -9.72 -24.33 -3.96
N ALA A 34 -8.55 -23.69 -3.85
CA ALA A 34 -7.95 -23.33 -2.57
C ALA A 34 -8.86 -22.40 -1.74
N PHE A 35 -9.51 -21.42 -2.40
CA PHE A 35 -10.46 -20.54 -1.74
C PHE A 35 -11.72 -21.29 -1.27
N MET A 36 -12.22 -22.24 -2.08
CA MET A 36 -13.34 -23.09 -1.68
C MET A 36 -13.01 -23.97 -0.48
N VAL A 37 -11.83 -24.58 -0.44
CA VAL A 37 -11.36 -25.35 0.72
C VAL A 37 -11.39 -24.50 1.98
N LYS A 38 -10.88 -23.26 1.90
CA LYS A 38 -10.92 -22.31 3.02
C LYS A 38 -12.35 -21.97 3.43
N ALA A 39 -13.25 -21.72 2.48
CA ALA A 39 -14.65 -21.40 2.76
C ALA A 39 -15.39 -22.57 3.44
N VAL A 40 -15.14 -23.81 3.01
CA VAL A 40 -15.75 -25.02 3.58
C VAL A 40 -15.25 -25.30 4.99
N VAL A 41 -13.95 -25.14 5.24
CA VAL A 41 -13.34 -25.34 6.57
C VAL A 41 -13.79 -24.28 7.57
N LEU A 42 -14.02 -23.05 7.13
CA LEU A 42 -14.44 -21.94 7.99
C LEU A 42 -15.95 -21.90 8.28
N ASP A 43 -16.77 -22.60 7.49
CA ASP A 43 -18.21 -22.64 7.65
C ASP A 43 -18.58 -23.57 8.83
N PRO A 44 -19.15 -23.02 9.92
CA PRO A 44 -19.45 -23.78 11.14
C PRO A 44 -20.40 -24.96 10.91
N LYS A 45 -21.18 -24.96 9.83
CA LYS A 45 -22.13 -26.02 9.48
C LYS A 45 -21.44 -27.30 9.01
N ASN A 46 -20.19 -27.21 8.55
CA ASN A 46 -19.44 -28.38 8.07
C ASN A 46 -18.67 -29.08 9.20
N GLU A 47 -18.73 -28.56 10.43
CA GLU A 47 -18.17 -29.16 11.66
C GLU A 47 -16.66 -29.50 11.60
N PHE A 48 -15.92 -28.89 10.65
CA PHE A 48 -14.47 -29.05 10.59
C PHE A 48 -13.80 -28.29 11.75
N ASN A 49 -13.05 -29.02 12.58
CA ASN A 49 -12.31 -28.41 13.68
C ASN A 49 -10.92 -27.98 13.20
N VAL A 50 -10.72 -26.66 13.06
CA VAL A 50 -9.47 -26.04 12.58
C VAL A 50 -8.27 -26.32 13.52
N ASP A 51 -8.53 -26.59 14.81
CA ASP A 51 -7.52 -26.83 15.84
C ASP A 51 -7.12 -28.31 15.98
N ARG A 52 -7.80 -29.23 15.27
CA ARG A 52 -7.50 -30.67 15.28
C ARG A 52 -6.79 -31.11 14.01
N THR A 53 -5.98 -32.16 14.11
CA THR A 53 -5.39 -32.83 12.95
C THR A 53 -6.48 -33.49 12.11
N LEU A 54 -6.60 -33.10 10.84
CA LEU A 54 -7.52 -33.71 9.89
C LEU A 54 -7.25 -35.21 9.76
N THR A 55 -8.29 -36.03 9.95
CA THR A 55 -8.22 -37.48 9.70
C THR A 55 -8.36 -37.78 8.21
N ARG A 56 -8.03 -39.01 7.80
CA ARG A 56 -8.28 -39.48 6.42
C ARG A 56 -9.76 -39.50 6.03
N GLN A 57 -10.66 -39.50 7.02
CA GLN A 57 -12.09 -39.42 6.78
C GLN A 57 -12.50 -37.97 6.53
N ASP A 58 -12.01 -37.04 7.36
CA ASP A 58 -12.26 -35.59 7.21
C ASP A 58 -11.75 -35.07 5.86
N VAL A 59 -10.59 -35.56 5.42
CA VAL A 59 -10.05 -35.24 4.09
C VAL A 59 -10.99 -35.68 2.97
N ARG A 60 -11.53 -36.90 3.05
CA ARG A 60 -12.46 -37.41 2.01
C ARG A 60 -13.76 -36.62 2.01
N GLN A 61 -14.31 -36.33 3.18
CA GLN A 61 -15.51 -35.49 3.33
C GLN A 61 -15.28 -34.07 2.81
N LEU A 62 -14.13 -33.47 3.11
CA LEU A 62 -13.75 -32.15 2.61
C LEU A 62 -13.66 -32.13 1.08
N VAL A 63 -13.04 -33.14 0.48
CA VAL A 63 -12.96 -33.27 -0.98
C VAL A 63 -14.36 -33.36 -1.57
N GLU A 64 -15.23 -34.21 -1.04
CA GLU A 64 -16.60 -34.40 -1.53
C GLU A 64 -17.41 -33.11 -1.44
N VAL A 65 -17.44 -32.45 -0.28
CA VAL A 65 -18.16 -31.19 -0.08
C VAL A 65 -17.64 -30.08 -0.99
N CYS A 66 -16.31 -29.97 -1.16
CA CYS A 66 -15.73 -28.99 -2.08
C CYS A 66 -16.10 -29.29 -3.54
N VAL A 67 -16.05 -30.55 -3.97
CA VAL A 67 -16.41 -30.93 -5.34
C VAL A 67 -17.90 -30.66 -5.60
N ASP A 68 -18.78 -30.99 -4.66
CA ASP A 68 -20.22 -30.70 -4.75
C ASP A 68 -20.47 -29.20 -4.87
N LYS A 69 -19.92 -28.38 -3.97
CA LYS A 69 -20.09 -26.91 -4.01
C LYS A 69 -19.48 -26.26 -5.25
N LEU A 70 -18.39 -26.80 -5.80
CA LEU A 70 -17.78 -26.27 -7.04
C LEU A 70 -18.53 -26.70 -8.30
N THR A 71 -19.29 -27.78 -8.25
CA THR A 71 -20.07 -28.29 -9.39
C THR A 71 -21.53 -27.86 -9.38
N GLU A 72 -22.03 -27.34 -8.26
CA GLU A 72 -23.39 -26.81 -8.11
C GLU A 72 -23.77 -25.80 -9.22
N GLU A 73 -24.94 -26.01 -9.82
CA GLU A 73 -25.50 -25.14 -10.86
C GLU A 73 -26.39 -24.06 -10.26
N GLY A 74 -26.18 -22.81 -10.72
CA GLY A 74 -27.00 -21.67 -10.29
C GLY A 74 -26.82 -21.26 -8.83
N SER A 75 -25.69 -21.62 -8.20
CA SER A 75 -25.38 -21.27 -6.82
C SER A 75 -24.85 -19.84 -6.68
N PRO A 76 -25.60 -18.89 -6.08
CA PRO A 76 -25.14 -17.51 -5.90
C PRO A 76 -23.90 -17.42 -5.02
N ALA A 77 -23.73 -18.37 -4.10
CA ALA A 77 -22.56 -18.48 -3.24
C ALA A 77 -21.29 -18.78 -4.06
N LEU A 78 -21.38 -19.75 -4.99
CA LEU A 78 -20.28 -20.08 -5.89
C LEU A 78 -19.92 -18.91 -6.81
N ASP A 79 -20.92 -18.21 -7.35
CA ASP A 79 -20.68 -17.05 -8.23
C ASP A 79 -20.05 -15.88 -7.46
N THR A 80 -20.43 -15.68 -6.20
CA THR A 80 -19.79 -14.69 -5.33
C THR A 80 -18.32 -15.04 -5.06
N ILE A 81 -18.01 -16.31 -4.80
CA ILE A 81 -16.63 -16.77 -4.59
C ILE A 81 -15.80 -16.59 -5.88
N LYS A 82 -16.35 -16.95 -7.05
CA LYS A 82 -15.70 -16.71 -8.34
C LYS A 82 -15.40 -15.22 -8.56
N MET A 83 -16.35 -14.35 -8.22
CA MET A 83 -16.17 -12.90 -8.33
C MET A 83 -15.08 -12.39 -7.37
N GLN A 84 -15.03 -12.89 -6.13
CA GLN A 84 -13.97 -12.56 -5.17
C GLN A 84 -12.59 -12.99 -5.67
N VAL A 85 -12.45 -14.24 -6.11
CA VAL A 85 -11.19 -14.77 -6.65
C VAL A 85 -10.77 -14.01 -7.91
N TYR A 86 -11.72 -13.69 -8.80
CA TYR A 86 -11.45 -12.88 -9.98
C TYR A 86 -10.94 -11.48 -9.59
N PHE A 87 -11.55 -10.85 -8.59
CA PHE A 87 -11.11 -9.54 -8.11
C PHE A 87 -9.70 -9.60 -7.52
N ASP A 88 -9.43 -10.57 -6.64
CA ASP A 88 -8.14 -10.76 -5.98
C ASP A 88 -7.01 -11.08 -6.98
N MET A 89 -7.31 -11.79 -8.07
CA MET A 89 -6.33 -12.11 -9.11
C MET A 89 -6.05 -10.99 -10.10
N ASN A 90 -7.10 -10.27 -10.53
CA ASN A 90 -7.01 -9.36 -11.66
C ASN A 90 -6.83 -7.91 -11.23
N TYR A 91 -7.11 -7.59 -9.97
CA TYR A 91 -6.85 -6.26 -9.43
C TYR A 91 -5.71 -6.38 -8.42
N THR A 92 -4.55 -5.80 -8.77
CA THR A 92 -3.53 -5.48 -7.77
C THR A 92 -4.20 -4.76 -6.62
N SER A 93 -3.98 -5.19 -5.39
CA SER A 93 -4.56 -4.50 -4.24
C SER A 93 -4.18 -3.02 -4.40
N ARG A 94 -5.16 -2.12 -4.32
CA ARG A 94 -4.91 -0.67 -4.50
C ARG A 94 -3.70 -0.20 -3.67
N ARG A 95 -3.48 -0.85 -2.53
CA ARG A 95 -2.30 -0.71 -1.68
C ARG A 95 -0.99 -1.06 -2.38
N GLU A 96 -0.86 -2.24 -2.98
CA GLU A 96 0.35 -2.65 -3.71
C GLU A 96 0.65 -1.75 -4.90
N PHE A 97 -0.38 -1.33 -5.65
CA PHE A 97 -0.21 -0.38 -6.75
C PHE A 97 0.35 0.95 -6.24
N LEU A 98 -0.22 1.49 -5.15
CA LEU A 98 0.26 2.72 -4.52
C LEU A 98 1.68 2.57 -3.95
N GLN A 99 1.99 1.42 -3.35
CA GLN A 99 3.33 1.12 -2.81
C GLN A 99 4.37 1.04 -3.92
N GLU A 100 4.07 0.36 -5.02
CA GLU A 100 5.00 0.26 -6.15
C GLU A 100 5.20 1.61 -6.83
N HIS A 101 4.13 2.40 -6.99
CA HIS A 101 4.24 3.77 -7.48
C HIS A 101 5.14 4.64 -6.58
N GLN A 102 4.94 4.57 -5.25
CA GLN A 102 5.80 5.26 -4.28
C GLN A 102 7.24 4.77 -4.36
N ARG A 103 7.48 3.46 -4.50
CA ARG A 103 8.82 2.87 -4.62
C ARG A 103 9.54 3.37 -5.86
N VAL A 104 8.86 3.40 -7.01
CA VAL A 104 9.40 3.92 -8.28
C VAL A 104 9.71 5.41 -8.16
N LEU A 105 8.82 6.20 -7.56
CA LEU A 105 9.04 7.62 -7.32
C LEU A 105 10.27 7.86 -6.44
N MET A 106 10.38 7.18 -5.29
CA MET A 106 11.52 7.30 -4.38
C MET A 106 12.83 6.87 -5.05
N THR A 107 12.79 5.85 -5.91
CA THR A 107 13.96 5.42 -6.70
C THR A 107 14.43 6.52 -7.66
N ARG A 108 13.48 7.18 -8.35
CA ARG A 108 13.78 8.31 -9.26
C ARG A 108 14.29 9.55 -8.53
N LEU A 109 13.84 9.76 -7.30
CA LEU A 109 14.26 10.88 -6.45
C LEU A 109 15.58 10.64 -5.70
N GLY A 110 16.10 9.40 -5.73
CA GLY A 110 17.37 9.04 -5.11
C GLY A 110 18.54 9.95 -5.49
N PRO A 111 18.74 10.31 -6.78
CA PRO A 111 19.78 11.26 -7.17
C PRO A 111 19.61 12.66 -6.57
N ALA A 112 18.39 13.20 -6.56
CA ALA A 112 18.10 14.52 -5.98
C ALA A 112 18.31 14.53 -4.45
N ALA A 113 17.89 13.48 -3.75
CA ALA A 113 18.15 13.34 -2.31
C ALA A 113 19.65 13.24 -2.01
N ARG A 114 20.42 12.51 -2.83
CA ARG A 114 21.87 12.43 -2.72
C ARG A 114 22.53 13.78 -2.90
N GLU A 115 22.12 14.51 -3.92
CA GLU A 115 22.63 15.85 -4.20
C GLU A 115 22.42 16.79 -3.00
N ILE A 116 21.23 16.79 -2.40
CA ILE A 116 20.94 17.60 -1.20
C ILE A 116 21.77 17.14 0.01
N THR A 117 21.85 15.83 0.27
CA THR A 117 22.50 15.28 1.47
C THR A 117 24.03 15.39 1.43
N GLU A 118 24.62 15.33 0.22
CA GLU A 118 26.07 15.41 -0.02
C GLU A 118 26.56 16.85 -0.27
N THR A 119 25.65 17.81 -0.45
CA THR A 119 26.00 19.23 -0.61
C THR A 119 26.75 19.75 0.61
N ARG A 120 27.89 20.42 0.34
CA ARG A 120 28.71 21.12 1.34
C ARG A 120 28.65 22.62 1.08
N ALA A 121 27.54 23.24 1.46
CA ALA A 121 27.38 24.68 1.32
C ALA A 121 28.32 25.42 2.29
N ARG A 122 29.11 26.37 1.76
CA ARG A 122 30.05 27.19 2.54
C ARG A 122 29.77 28.67 2.43
N THR A 123 29.11 29.10 1.34
CA THR A 123 28.71 30.48 1.11
C THR A 123 27.19 30.66 1.30
N GLN A 124 26.77 31.91 1.50
CA GLN A 124 25.33 32.24 1.57
C GLN A 124 24.60 31.96 0.26
N ALA A 125 25.29 32.06 -0.88
CA ALA A 125 24.75 31.69 -2.19
C ALA A 125 24.49 30.16 -2.26
N ASP A 126 25.45 29.35 -1.80
CA ASP A 126 25.31 27.89 -1.77
C ASP A 126 24.14 27.44 -0.87
N LEU A 127 23.92 28.15 0.24
CA LEU A 127 22.78 27.89 1.14
C LEU A 127 21.43 28.21 0.46
N GLY A 128 21.38 29.29 -0.32
CA GLY A 128 20.21 29.64 -1.12
C GLY A 128 19.89 28.59 -2.18
N GLU A 129 20.92 28.10 -2.87
CA GLU A 129 20.78 27.04 -3.87
C GLU A 129 20.35 25.70 -3.24
N LEU A 130 20.95 25.33 -2.10
CA LEU A 130 20.53 24.15 -1.35
C LEU A 130 19.06 24.23 -0.95
N TYR A 131 18.61 25.40 -0.50
CA TYR A 131 17.22 25.61 -0.12
C TYR A 131 16.26 25.46 -1.31
N GLN A 132 16.62 26.00 -2.48
CA GLN A 132 15.84 25.80 -3.70
C GLN A 132 15.75 24.32 -4.09
N ARG A 133 16.86 23.59 -4.04
CA ARG A 133 16.88 22.14 -4.29
C ARG A 133 15.99 21.37 -3.32
N MET A 134 15.94 21.78 -2.05
CA MET A 134 15.02 21.19 -1.06
C MET A 134 13.55 21.44 -1.42
N VAL A 135 13.21 22.65 -1.88
CA VAL A 135 11.84 22.97 -2.35
C VAL A 135 11.47 22.12 -3.57
N ASP A 136 12.35 22.00 -4.55
CA ASP A 136 12.13 21.17 -5.74
C ASP A 136 11.96 19.69 -5.37
N TYR A 137 12.78 19.19 -4.46
CA TYR A 137 12.64 17.84 -3.92
C TYR A 137 11.29 17.64 -3.24
N VAL A 138 10.83 18.57 -2.40
CA VAL A 138 9.53 18.50 -1.74
C VAL A 138 8.39 18.45 -2.76
N LEU A 139 8.44 19.29 -3.80
CA LEU A 139 7.43 19.28 -4.85
C LEU A 139 7.42 17.95 -5.62
N LEU A 140 8.58 17.50 -6.09
CA LEU A 140 8.70 16.26 -6.84
C LEU A 140 8.36 15.01 -6.01
N SER A 141 8.69 15.01 -4.71
CA SER A 141 8.37 13.91 -3.79
C SER A 141 6.92 13.88 -3.35
N SER A 142 6.29 15.05 -3.20
CA SER A 142 4.85 15.12 -2.91
C SER A 142 3.99 14.67 -4.09
N GLY A 143 4.47 14.85 -5.32
CA GLY A 143 3.69 14.65 -6.54
C GLY A 143 2.54 15.67 -6.68
N VAL A 144 2.54 16.73 -5.87
CA VAL A 144 1.48 17.74 -5.82
C VAL A 144 2.00 19.06 -6.38
N GLY A 145 1.61 19.35 -7.61
CA GLY A 145 2.09 20.49 -8.38
C GLY A 145 3.44 20.26 -9.07
N SER A 146 3.86 21.22 -9.90
CA SER A 146 5.07 21.13 -10.71
C SER A 146 6.13 22.13 -10.24
N PRO A 147 7.42 21.74 -10.15
CA PRO A 147 8.51 22.69 -9.90
C PRO A 147 8.69 23.71 -11.05
N GLY A 148 8.05 23.48 -12.21
CA GLY A 148 8.01 24.46 -13.30
C GLY A 148 6.98 25.58 -13.12
N ASP A 149 6.06 25.47 -12.14
CA ASP A 149 5.06 26.50 -11.87
C ASP A 149 5.50 27.41 -10.73
N VAL A 150 5.64 28.71 -11.04
CA VAL A 150 6.12 29.75 -10.12
C VAL A 150 5.23 29.88 -8.89
N ASN A 151 3.91 29.71 -9.05
CA ASN A 151 2.98 29.85 -7.93
C ASN A 151 3.11 28.65 -6.98
N THR A 152 3.14 27.44 -7.52
CA THR A 152 3.42 26.19 -6.78
C THR A 152 4.74 26.30 -6.00
N VAL A 153 5.82 26.76 -6.64
CA VAL A 153 7.14 26.93 -6.00
C VAL A 153 7.10 27.97 -4.89
N ARG A 154 6.42 29.10 -5.11
CA ARG A 154 6.28 30.16 -4.09
C ARG A 154 5.52 29.66 -2.86
N GLU A 155 4.43 28.91 -3.06
CA GLU A 155 3.67 28.32 -1.95
C GLU A 155 4.49 27.29 -1.17
N ALA A 156 5.19 26.39 -1.86
CA ALA A 156 6.05 25.41 -1.21
C ALA A 156 7.21 26.05 -0.47
N THR A 157 7.78 27.13 -1.03
CA THR A 157 8.82 27.93 -0.36
C THR A 157 8.29 28.56 0.91
N ALA A 158 7.11 29.20 0.87
CA ALA A 158 6.50 29.83 2.04
C ALA A 158 6.13 28.80 3.12
N ALA A 159 5.59 27.65 2.72
CA ALA A 159 5.27 26.56 3.62
C ALA A 159 6.54 25.95 4.25
N LEU A 160 7.61 25.76 3.48
CA LEU A 160 8.89 25.30 4.00
C LEU A 160 9.50 26.33 4.96
N GLN A 161 9.48 27.62 4.61
CA GLN A 161 9.99 28.69 5.48
C GLN A 161 9.24 28.78 6.81
N SER A 162 7.96 28.41 6.83
CA SER A 162 7.15 28.39 8.06
C SER A 162 7.58 27.30 9.05
N VAL A 163 8.18 26.20 8.58
CA VAL A 163 8.52 25.04 9.42
C VAL A 163 10.02 24.77 9.50
N PHE A 164 10.78 25.29 8.55
CA PHE A 164 12.22 25.14 8.42
C PHE A 164 12.84 26.41 7.83
N PRO A 165 13.05 27.44 8.66
CA PRO A 165 13.67 28.70 8.24
C PRO A 165 15.11 28.52 7.73
N GLN A 166 15.57 29.40 6.85
CA GLN A 166 16.93 29.35 6.28
C GLN A 166 18.09 29.26 7.32
N PRO A 167 18.03 29.89 8.51
CA PRO A 167 19.05 29.71 9.54
C PRO A 167 19.23 28.26 10.01
N GLU A 168 18.20 27.42 9.92
CA GLU A 168 18.25 26.01 10.33
C GLU A 168 19.00 25.11 9.35
N LEU A 169 19.35 25.63 8.15
CA LEU A 169 20.19 24.93 7.19
C LEU A 169 21.57 24.57 7.77
N GLY A 170 22.10 25.39 8.69
CA GLY A 170 23.35 25.09 9.38
C GLY A 170 23.26 23.80 10.22
N THR A 171 22.15 23.64 10.94
CA THR A 171 21.85 22.43 11.71
C THR A 171 21.66 21.24 10.77
N PHE A 172 20.89 21.41 9.69
CA PHE A 172 20.69 20.36 8.68
C PHE A 172 22.01 19.85 8.09
N LEU A 173 22.93 20.75 7.74
CA LEU A 173 24.24 20.39 7.17
C LEU A 173 25.09 19.54 8.13
N SER A 174 24.93 19.74 9.44
CA SER A 174 25.66 19.01 10.50
C SER A 174 25.15 17.59 10.75
N LEU A 175 23.95 17.25 10.26
CA LEU A 175 23.34 15.94 10.46
C LEU A 175 24.04 14.83 9.66
N SER A 176 23.85 13.59 10.12
CA SER A 176 24.27 12.42 9.36
C SER A 176 23.45 12.31 8.07
N ARG A 177 23.98 11.60 7.06
CA ARG A 177 23.26 11.37 5.80
C ARG A 177 21.87 10.76 6.02
N LYS A 178 21.78 9.78 6.93
CA LYS A 178 20.52 9.09 7.23
C LYS A 178 19.50 10.05 7.85
N ASP A 179 19.95 10.93 8.74
CA ASP A 179 19.08 11.90 9.40
C ASP A 179 18.64 13.01 8.43
N LYS A 180 19.52 13.43 7.51
CA LYS A 180 19.14 14.34 6.42
C LYS A 180 18.07 13.74 5.51
N GLU A 181 18.22 12.48 5.10
CA GLU A 181 17.23 11.77 4.29
C GLU A 181 15.88 11.68 5.02
N GLN A 182 15.91 11.34 6.31
CA GLN A 182 14.70 11.28 7.15
C GLN A 182 14.02 12.65 7.30
N GLN A 183 14.81 13.70 7.57
CA GLN A 183 14.30 15.06 7.71
C GLN A 183 13.68 15.57 6.41
N LEU A 184 14.24 15.24 5.24
CA LEU A 184 13.64 15.58 3.95
C LEU A 184 12.26 14.95 3.77
N VAL A 185 12.09 13.68 4.16
CA VAL A 185 10.79 12.99 4.09
C VAL A 185 9.76 13.66 5.02
N GLU A 186 10.17 14.02 6.23
CA GLU A 186 9.31 14.71 7.20
C GLU A 186 8.92 16.11 6.72
N LEU A 187 9.88 16.89 6.21
CA LEU A 187 9.63 18.20 5.62
C LEU A 187 8.68 18.10 4.43
N THR A 188 8.85 17.12 3.55
CA THR A 188 7.89 16.86 2.46
C THR A 188 6.49 16.64 3.01
N ALA A 189 6.32 15.77 4.01
CA ALA A 189 5.00 15.47 4.57
C ALA A 189 4.33 16.71 5.19
N VAL A 190 5.10 17.49 5.96
CA VAL A 190 4.60 18.70 6.63
C VAL A 190 4.25 19.79 5.62
N VAL A 191 5.15 20.10 4.68
CA VAL A 191 4.93 21.13 3.66
C VAL A 191 3.75 20.76 2.76
N THR A 192 3.65 19.50 2.34
CA THR A 192 2.50 19.01 1.57
C THR A 192 1.21 19.16 2.37
N GLY A 193 1.22 18.82 3.66
CA GLY A 193 0.08 19.00 4.56
C GLY A 193 -0.36 20.47 4.67
N ILE A 194 0.57 21.41 4.81
CA ILE A 194 0.28 22.84 4.85
C ILE A 194 -0.33 23.32 3.53
N ARG A 195 0.21 22.90 2.39
CA ARG A 195 -0.33 23.27 1.07
C ARG A 195 -1.74 22.72 0.85
N LEU A 196 -1.98 21.47 1.24
CA LEU A 196 -3.33 20.88 1.21
C LEU A 196 -4.28 21.64 2.15
N PHE A 197 -3.84 22.01 3.34
CA PHE A 197 -4.66 22.79 4.27
C PHE A 197 -4.97 24.19 3.73
N ASN A 198 -4.00 24.86 3.10
CA ASN A 198 -4.22 26.15 2.45
C ASN A 198 -5.19 26.04 1.27
N LYS A 199 -5.16 24.92 0.53
CA LYS A 199 -6.21 24.60 -0.46
C LYS A 199 -7.58 24.48 0.17
N PHE A 200 -7.70 23.72 1.26
CA PHE A 200 -8.97 23.57 1.98
C PHE A 200 -9.55 24.92 2.45
N LEU A 201 -8.68 25.85 2.85
CA LEU A 201 -9.09 27.20 3.25
C LEU A 201 -9.32 28.17 2.07
N ASN A 202 -9.15 27.74 0.82
CA ASN A 202 -9.15 28.59 -0.37
C ASN A 202 -8.14 29.76 -0.28
N LYS A 203 -7.02 29.55 0.40
CA LYS A 203 -5.93 30.53 0.58
C LYS A 203 -4.67 30.21 -0.24
N GLY A 204 -4.71 29.14 -1.03
CA GLY A 204 -3.61 28.65 -1.86
C GLY A 204 -3.94 27.27 -2.43
N GLY A 205 -2.93 26.50 -2.80
CA GLY A 205 -3.10 25.17 -3.38
C GLY A 205 -3.26 25.19 -4.89
N GLU A 206 -2.81 26.25 -5.56
CA GLU A 206 -2.65 26.24 -7.01
C GLU A 206 -1.71 25.08 -7.40
N GLY A 207 -2.15 24.26 -8.36
CA GLY A 207 -1.43 23.07 -8.81
C GLY A 207 -1.75 21.77 -8.07
N VAL A 208 -2.55 21.77 -7.00
CA VAL A 208 -3.11 20.53 -6.43
C VAL A 208 -4.37 20.17 -7.20
N ASP A 209 -4.45 19.01 -7.85
CA ASP A 209 -5.69 18.54 -8.48
C ASP A 209 -6.75 18.23 -7.38
N ASP A 210 -8.03 18.48 -7.64
CA ASP A 210 -9.13 18.08 -6.75
C ASP A 210 -9.17 16.57 -6.53
N ARG A 211 -8.72 15.79 -7.53
CA ARG A 211 -8.54 14.33 -7.40
C ARG A 211 -7.43 14.00 -6.42
N GLU A 212 -6.28 14.66 -6.52
CA GLU A 212 -5.14 14.47 -5.60
C GLU A 212 -5.47 14.93 -4.19
N PHE A 213 -6.14 16.08 -4.06
CA PHE A 213 -6.66 16.60 -2.79
C PHE A 213 -7.59 15.58 -2.12
N THR A 214 -8.54 15.01 -2.88
CA THR A 214 -9.48 14.00 -2.36
C THR A 214 -8.77 12.71 -1.96
N LEU A 215 -7.80 12.25 -2.75
CA LEU A 215 -7.06 11.01 -2.51
C LEU A 215 -6.13 11.13 -1.30
N LEU A 216 -5.42 12.25 -1.14
CA LEU A 216 -4.52 12.49 -0.02
C LEU A 216 -5.28 12.79 1.28
N TYR A 217 -6.37 13.58 1.22
CA TYR A 217 -7.23 13.84 2.36
C TYR A 217 -7.92 12.56 2.87
N ARG A 218 -8.43 11.71 1.96
CA ARG A 218 -8.99 10.40 2.33
C ARG A 218 -7.92 9.41 2.78
N GLY A 219 -6.72 9.44 2.18
CA GLY A 219 -5.58 8.62 2.60
C GLY A 219 -5.10 8.94 4.02
N TYR A 220 -5.07 10.22 4.39
CA TYR A 220 -4.76 10.68 5.75
C TYR A 220 -5.82 10.24 6.76
N GLN A 221 -7.11 10.31 6.40
CA GLN A 221 -8.19 9.75 7.22
C GLN A 221 -8.06 8.23 7.40
N MET A 222 -7.68 7.48 6.36
CA MET A 222 -7.49 6.03 6.46
C MET A 222 -6.27 5.62 7.29
N ARG A 223 -5.20 6.44 7.33
CA ARG A 223 -4.03 6.19 8.20
C ARG A 223 -4.41 6.31 9.68
N LYS A 224 -5.28 7.25 10.04
CA LYS A 224 -5.86 7.34 11.40
C LYS A 224 -6.75 6.15 11.78
N VAL A 225 -7.45 5.54 10.82
CA VAL A 225 -8.28 4.34 11.08
C VAL A 225 -7.40 3.11 11.29
N SER A 226 -6.32 2.97 10.53
CA SER A 226 -5.38 1.84 10.65
C SER A 226 -4.52 1.90 11.93
N ASP A 227 -4.20 3.10 12.43
CA ASP A 227 -3.56 3.26 13.74
C ASP A 227 -4.53 3.04 14.92
N PHE A 228 -5.84 3.22 14.71
CA PHE A 228 -6.87 2.97 15.74
C PHE A 228 -7.19 1.47 15.89
N GLU A 229 -7.14 0.70 14.80
CA GLU A 229 -7.36 -0.75 14.84
C GLU A 229 -6.19 -1.54 15.47
N TYR A 230 -4.99 -0.95 15.56
CA TYR A 230 -3.85 -1.59 16.23
C TYR A 230 -3.76 -1.34 17.75
N SER A 231 -4.47 -0.35 18.30
CA SER A 231 -4.50 -0.10 19.75
C SER A 231 -5.61 -0.84 20.51
N GLN A 232 -6.46 -1.61 19.82
CA GLN A 232 -7.48 -2.45 20.47
C GLN A 232 -7.19 -3.95 20.42
N CYS A 233 -6.01 -4.35 19.93
CA CYS A 233 -5.60 -5.76 19.83
C CYS A 233 -4.37 -6.13 20.69
N PHE A 234 -4.05 -5.34 21.72
CA PHE A 234 -3.13 -5.75 22.78
C PHE A 234 -3.73 -5.46 24.16
#